data_AF-A0A6N6RJQ8-F1
#
_entry.id   AF-A0A6N6RJQ8-F1
#
_cell.length_a   1.000
_cell.length_b   1.000
_cell.length_c   1.000
_cell.angle_alpha   90.00
_cell.angle_beta   90.00
_cell.angle_gamma   90.00
#
_symmetry.space_group_name_H-M   'P 1'
#
loop_
_entity.id
_entity.type
_entity.pdbx_description
1 polymer ?
#
loop_
_entity_poly.entity_id
_entity_poly.type
_entity_poly.pdbx_seq_one_letter_code
_entity_poly.pdbx_strand_id
1 'polypeptide(L)'
;MKLLLPLVFCSTIAFAQSNPRVYVTDTSLYHQSLIDHWLELNPNSLYISHDTIVVDGHVNSPILLPTDLPLNEEVHYKGAKGDTLFQMLITRQNYTTLEYHMHGSIHGDVYFIRQGTAVINPAFYFGFESIYNDEEGNAFGMIRYDVQDIEFSASLVLPMGTDELMEYRESMDGYSFNLRFVNPAYQKSTEQFSCKEFRFASAQEHADTLLFLMQRIQNSGGKAKMKWEQAFFCAFPSSFHEMIGLFGIDDIRGPGPLYDFQVGGPVLRQFNQLATIPDSTFFHKYISICVEGEYHADLIQGGFGIATRIQSKPEAFVKALSSIPDYKRLSVFKYIFDGPAPDNETNQAILKALDEAIRPHSEREADILNQAYREVVEKWK
;
A
#
# COMPACT_ATOMS: atom_id res chain seq x y z
N MET A 1 -27.60 -75.84 -25.65
CA MET A 1 -27.05 -74.48 -25.89
C MET A 1 -26.79 -73.87 -24.52
N LYS A 2 -25.54 -73.82 -24.05
CA LYS A 2 -25.19 -73.27 -22.73
C LYS A 2 -24.86 -71.78 -22.90
N LEU A 3 -25.66 -70.93 -22.27
CA LEU A 3 -25.45 -69.48 -22.20
C LEU A 3 -24.27 -69.19 -21.25
N LEU A 4 -23.21 -68.56 -21.76
CA LEU A 4 -22.11 -68.02 -20.96
C LEU A 4 -22.42 -66.56 -20.63
N LEU A 5 -22.63 -66.26 -19.34
CA LEU A 5 -22.76 -64.90 -18.83
C LEU A 5 -21.35 -64.30 -18.65
N PRO A 6 -21.04 -63.12 -19.23
CA PRO A 6 -19.78 -62.44 -18.94
C PRO A 6 -19.83 -61.81 -17.54
N LEU A 7 -18.91 -62.22 -16.66
CA LEU A 7 -18.61 -61.54 -15.41
C LEU A 7 -17.87 -60.23 -15.73
N VAL A 8 -18.51 -59.09 -15.49
CA VAL A 8 -17.87 -57.77 -15.51
C VAL A 8 -17.25 -57.54 -14.12
N PHE A 9 -15.93 -57.61 -14.03
CA PHE A 9 -15.20 -57.19 -12.83
C PHE A 9 -15.11 -55.66 -12.83
N CYS A 10 -15.89 -55.02 -11.97
CA CYS A 10 -15.76 -53.59 -11.68
C CYS A 10 -14.66 -53.43 -10.62
N SER A 11 -13.43 -53.11 -11.05
CA SER A 11 -12.33 -52.76 -10.15
C SER A 11 -12.55 -51.35 -9.59
N THR A 12 -13.09 -51.26 -8.37
CA THR A 12 -13.06 -50.01 -7.60
C THR A 12 -11.60 -49.73 -7.22
N ILE A 13 -10.97 -48.78 -7.91
CA ILE A 13 -9.71 -48.21 -7.45
C ILE A 13 -10.04 -47.39 -6.21
N ALA A 14 -9.79 -47.95 -5.03
CA ALA A 14 -9.82 -47.19 -3.79
C ALA A 14 -8.60 -46.26 -3.82
N PHE A 15 -8.81 -44.99 -4.18
CA PHE A 15 -7.81 -43.96 -3.96
C PHE A 15 -7.64 -43.83 -2.45
N ALA A 16 -6.48 -44.24 -1.94
CA ALA A 16 -6.11 -43.94 -0.56
C ALA A 16 -6.07 -42.42 -0.42
N GLN A 17 -7.04 -41.85 0.29
CA GLN A 17 -7.05 -40.43 0.62
C GLN A 17 -5.84 -40.18 1.51
N SER A 18 -4.81 -39.54 0.97
CA SER A 18 -3.73 -39.01 1.79
C SER A 18 -4.34 -37.92 2.66
N ASN A 19 -4.31 -38.10 3.98
CA ASN A 19 -4.74 -37.06 4.90
C ASN A 19 -3.99 -35.75 4.58
N PRO A 20 -4.71 -34.62 4.48
CA PRO A 20 -4.10 -33.35 4.15
C PRO A 20 -3.06 -32.99 5.21
N ARG A 21 -1.92 -32.45 4.79
CA ARG A 21 -0.89 -31.96 5.72
C ARG A 21 -1.28 -30.57 6.18
N VAL A 22 -1.97 -30.51 7.32
CA VAL A 22 -2.41 -29.26 7.94
C VAL A 22 -1.42 -28.87 9.02
N TYR A 23 -0.90 -27.65 8.94
CA TYR A 23 -0.04 -27.05 9.95
C TYR A 23 -0.50 -25.62 10.24
N VAL A 24 -0.99 -25.39 11.45
CA VAL A 24 -1.31 -24.05 11.95
C VAL A 24 -0.35 -23.76 13.10
N THR A 25 0.45 -22.71 12.95
CA THR A 25 1.58 -22.43 13.86
C THR A 25 1.09 -22.21 15.31
N ASP A 26 0.01 -21.46 15.48
CA ASP A 26 -0.68 -21.23 16.74
C ASP A 26 -2.16 -20.97 16.43
N THR A 27 -3.06 -21.86 16.84
CA THR A 27 -4.48 -21.75 16.54
C THR A 27 -5.17 -20.62 17.30
N SER A 28 -4.59 -20.11 18.39
CA SER A 28 -5.18 -19.00 19.16
C SER A 28 -5.10 -17.65 18.42
N LEU A 29 -4.25 -17.56 17.40
CA LEU A 29 -4.06 -16.38 16.57
C LEU A 29 -5.15 -16.20 15.49
N TYR A 30 -6.09 -17.15 15.37
CA TYR A 30 -7.14 -17.13 14.36
C TYR A 30 -8.49 -17.55 14.96
N HIS A 31 -9.56 -17.08 14.36
CA HIS A 31 -10.89 -17.59 14.62
C HIS A 31 -11.07 -18.95 13.94
N GLN A 32 -11.72 -19.89 14.62
CA GLN A 32 -11.86 -21.27 14.15
C GLN A 32 -12.54 -21.37 12.79
N SER A 33 -13.52 -20.48 12.50
CA SER A 33 -14.21 -20.45 11.21
C SER A 33 -13.30 -20.23 10.00
N LEU A 34 -12.18 -19.51 10.16
CA LEU A 34 -11.19 -19.36 9.08
C LEU A 34 -10.52 -20.71 8.80
N ILE A 35 -10.10 -21.40 9.86
CA ILE A 35 -9.43 -22.70 9.76
C ILE A 35 -10.39 -23.72 9.13
N ASP A 36 -11.62 -23.78 9.63
CA ASP A 36 -12.65 -24.69 9.13
C ASP A 36 -12.93 -24.48 7.64
N HIS A 37 -13.07 -23.22 7.20
CA HIS A 37 -13.24 -22.88 5.79
C HIS A 37 -12.13 -23.47 4.91
N TRP A 38 -10.86 -23.29 5.30
CA TRP A 38 -9.74 -23.84 4.54
C TRP A 38 -9.69 -25.37 4.54
N LEU A 39 -10.12 -26.01 5.63
CA LEU A 39 -10.22 -27.47 5.68
C LEU A 39 -11.35 -28.01 4.81
N GLU A 40 -12.47 -27.29 4.71
CA GLU A 40 -13.60 -27.65 3.85
C GLU A 40 -13.25 -27.60 2.36
N LEU A 41 -12.30 -26.74 1.97
CA LEU A 41 -11.75 -26.72 0.60
C LEU A 41 -10.90 -27.97 0.29
N ASN A 42 -10.63 -28.82 1.27
CA ASN A 42 -9.89 -30.08 1.17
C ASN A 42 -8.54 -29.94 0.41
N PRO A 43 -7.66 -29.01 0.81
CA PRO A 43 -6.36 -28.82 0.16
C PRO A 43 -5.44 -30.02 0.44
N ASN A 44 -4.50 -30.31 -0.47
CA ASN A 44 -3.47 -31.32 -0.24
C ASN A 44 -2.54 -30.96 0.93
N SER A 45 -2.25 -29.66 1.07
CA SER A 45 -1.53 -29.12 2.23
C SER A 45 -2.00 -27.72 2.58
N LEU A 46 -2.05 -27.42 3.87
CA LEU A 46 -2.43 -26.11 4.39
C LEU A 46 -1.41 -25.70 5.45
N TYR A 47 -0.76 -24.55 5.25
CA TYR A 47 0.14 -23.94 6.22
C TYR A 47 -0.35 -22.55 6.57
N ILE A 48 -0.65 -22.31 7.85
CA ILE A 48 -1.07 -21.00 8.36
C ILE A 48 -0.08 -20.54 9.43
N SER A 49 0.53 -19.38 9.22
CA SER A 49 1.48 -18.76 10.15
C SER A 49 1.41 -17.26 10.08
N HIS A 50 1.23 -16.61 11.23
CA HIS A 50 1.07 -15.16 11.35
C HIS A 50 0.00 -14.62 10.37
N ASP A 51 0.41 -13.78 9.42
CA ASP A 51 -0.45 -13.22 8.38
C ASP A 51 -0.47 -14.02 7.09
N THR A 52 0.14 -15.21 7.06
CA THR A 52 0.43 -15.93 5.83
C THR A 52 -0.31 -17.26 5.78
N ILE A 53 -1.00 -17.50 4.66
CA ILE A 53 -1.65 -18.78 4.33
C ILE A 53 -1.03 -19.32 3.05
N VAL A 54 -0.45 -20.51 3.12
CA VAL A 54 0.07 -21.27 1.97
C VAL A 54 -0.78 -22.51 1.76
N VAL A 55 -1.33 -22.61 0.55
CA VAL A 55 -2.17 -23.73 0.11
C VAL A 55 -1.39 -24.54 -0.91
N ASP A 56 -1.43 -25.88 -0.80
CA ASP A 56 -0.83 -26.81 -1.77
C ASP A 56 0.65 -26.56 -2.12
N GLY A 57 1.40 -26.02 -1.16
CA GLY A 57 2.83 -25.73 -1.31
C GLY A 57 3.14 -24.52 -2.19
N HIS A 58 2.17 -23.69 -2.55
CA HIS A 58 2.34 -22.48 -3.34
C HIS A 58 3.00 -21.32 -2.55
N VAL A 59 4.23 -21.54 -2.08
CA VAL A 59 4.99 -20.58 -1.24
C VAL A 59 5.31 -19.25 -1.94
N ASN A 60 5.34 -19.24 -3.28
CA ASN A 60 5.62 -18.03 -4.06
C ASN A 60 4.37 -17.17 -4.32
N SER A 61 3.20 -17.61 -3.84
CA SER A 61 1.95 -16.87 -3.98
C SER A 61 1.08 -17.09 -2.72
N PRO A 62 1.60 -16.71 -1.54
CA PRO A 62 0.84 -16.86 -0.32
C PRO A 62 -0.38 -15.93 -0.34
N ILE A 63 -1.42 -16.35 0.37
CA ILE A 63 -2.55 -15.49 0.70
C ILE A 63 -2.21 -14.74 1.98
N LEU A 64 -2.28 -13.42 1.94
CA LEU A 64 -1.93 -12.56 3.08
C LEU A 64 -3.19 -12.11 3.80
N LEU A 65 -3.28 -12.42 5.09
CA LEU A 65 -4.28 -11.88 6.00
C LEU A 65 -4.02 -10.38 6.19
N PRO A 66 -5.09 -9.58 6.27
CA PRO A 66 -4.96 -8.14 6.44
C PRO A 66 -4.31 -7.79 7.78
N THR A 67 -3.32 -6.91 7.73
CA THR A 67 -2.55 -6.45 8.89
C THR A 67 -2.60 -4.94 9.08
N ASP A 68 -3.49 -4.26 8.36
CA ASP A 68 -3.60 -2.79 8.33
C ASP A 68 -3.92 -2.20 9.71
N LEU A 69 -4.66 -2.93 10.54
CA LEU A 69 -4.92 -2.56 11.93
C LEU A 69 -3.84 -3.13 12.86
N PRO A 70 -3.26 -2.29 13.75
CA PRO A 70 -2.27 -2.74 14.73
C PRO A 70 -2.89 -3.72 15.74
N LEU A 71 -2.12 -4.75 16.09
CA LEU A 71 -2.55 -5.80 17.02
C LEU A 71 -2.61 -5.26 18.45
N ASN A 72 -3.74 -5.46 19.13
CA ASN A 72 -4.00 -5.02 20.52
C ASN A 72 -3.88 -3.50 20.76
N GLU A 73 -4.01 -2.70 19.70
CA GLU A 73 -4.05 -1.25 19.79
C GLU A 73 -5.43 -0.72 19.37
N GLU A 74 -5.84 0.35 20.04
CA GLU A 74 -7.12 1.02 19.79
C GLU A 74 -7.00 1.98 18.59
N VAL A 75 -7.83 1.75 17.58
CA VAL A 75 -7.99 2.65 16.43
C VAL A 75 -9.32 3.37 16.53
N HIS A 76 -9.26 4.70 16.56
CA HIS A 76 -10.44 5.55 16.69
C HIS A 76 -10.92 6.03 15.32
N TYR A 77 -12.23 6.04 15.16
CA TYR A 77 -12.93 6.39 13.94
C TYR A 77 -14.05 7.37 14.26
N LYS A 78 -14.26 8.36 13.37
CA LYS A 78 -15.35 9.34 13.49
C LYS A 78 -16.16 9.41 12.21
N GLY A 79 -17.47 9.49 12.36
CA GLY A 79 -18.41 9.67 11.26
C GLY A 79 -19.51 10.66 11.64
N ALA A 80 -20.22 11.18 10.65
CA ALA A 80 -21.38 12.04 10.87
C ALA A 80 -22.45 11.75 9.81
N LYS A 81 -23.73 11.80 10.20
CA LYS A 81 -24.87 11.68 9.28
C LYS A 81 -26.03 12.52 9.81
N GLY A 82 -26.32 13.63 9.13
CA GLY A 82 -27.22 14.66 9.66
C GLY A 82 -26.64 15.28 10.93
N ASP A 83 -27.47 15.40 11.97
CA ASP A 83 -27.07 15.95 13.28
C ASP A 83 -26.47 14.89 14.22
N THR A 84 -26.35 13.65 13.76
CA THR A 84 -25.80 12.54 14.56
C THR A 84 -24.31 12.41 14.31
N LEU A 85 -23.53 12.46 15.40
CA LEU A 85 -22.11 12.15 15.42
C LEU A 85 -21.91 10.70 15.82
N PHE A 86 -21.07 9.98 15.09
CA PHE A 86 -20.72 8.60 15.39
C PHE A 86 -19.24 8.50 15.74
N GLN A 87 -18.94 7.71 16.76
CA GLN A 87 -17.58 7.33 17.10
C GLN A 87 -17.50 5.82 17.15
N MET A 88 -16.41 5.28 16.63
CA MET A 88 -16.14 3.86 16.65
C MET A 88 -14.70 3.63 17.13
N LEU A 89 -14.56 2.67 18.02
CA LEU A 89 -13.30 2.15 18.51
C LEU A 89 -13.15 0.75 17.95
N ILE A 90 -12.01 0.47 17.32
CA ILE A 90 -11.66 -0.86 16.82
C ILE A 90 -10.39 -1.32 17.52
N THR A 91 -10.39 -2.55 18.00
CA THR A 91 -9.19 -3.22 18.52
C THR A 91 -9.03 -4.54 17.79
N ARG A 92 -7.89 -4.75 17.16
CA ARG A 92 -7.58 -6.03 16.53
C ARG A 92 -7.09 -7.01 17.60
N GLN A 93 -7.86 -8.06 17.86
CA GLN A 93 -7.56 -9.05 18.90
C GLN A 93 -6.57 -10.12 18.40
N ASN A 94 -6.67 -10.50 17.13
CA ASN A 94 -5.77 -11.44 16.46
C ASN A 94 -5.78 -11.23 14.93
N TYR A 95 -5.29 -12.16 14.12
CA TYR A 95 -5.22 -11.95 12.66
C TYR A 95 -6.58 -11.89 11.96
N THR A 96 -7.64 -12.35 12.61
CA THR A 96 -8.95 -12.55 11.99
C THR A 96 -10.10 -11.89 12.75
N THR A 97 -9.85 -11.40 13.96
CA THR A 97 -10.90 -10.95 14.88
C THR A 97 -10.68 -9.51 15.27
N LEU A 98 -11.72 -8.71 15.08
CA LEU A 98 -11.83 -7.35 15.58
C LEU A 98 -12.81 -7.32 16.74
N GLU A 99 -12.50 -6.55 17.76
CA GLU A 99 -13.47 -6.04 18.72
C GLU A 99 -13.84 -4.61 18.31
N TYR A 100 -15.12 -4.28 18.41
CA TYR A 100 -15.60 -2.95 18.11
C TYR A 100 -16.54 -2.42 19.18
N HIS A 101 -16.46 -1.11 19.41
CA HIS A 101 -17.40 -0.36 20.23
C HIS A 101 -17.77 0.93 19.51
N MET A 102 -19.04 1.06 19.16
CA MET A 102 -19.58 2.16 18.38
C MET A 102 -20.68 2.86 19.17
N HIS A 103 -20.66 4.18 19.21
CA HIS A 103 -21.77 4.96 19.75
C HIS A 103 -22.11 6.15 18.85
N GLY A 104 -23.40 6.47 18.81
CA GLY A 104 -23.95 7.63 18.11
C GLY A 104 -24.55 8.61 19.12
N SER A 105 -24.29 9.91 18.94
CA SER A 105 -24.84 10.97 19.78
C SER A 105 -25.50 12.08 18.95
N ILE A 106 -26.55 12.67 19.51
CA ILE A 106 -27.27 13.82 18.97
C ILE A 106 -27.23 14.91 20.04
N HIS A 107 -26.67 16.08 19.72
CA HIS A 107 -26.48 17.18 20.68
C HIS A 107 -25.76 16.79 21.98
N GLY A 108 -24.88 15.77 21.93
CA GLY A 108 -24.13 15.26 23.07
C GLY A 108 -24.82 14.13 23.84
N ASP A 109 -26.11 13.89 23.61
CA ASP A 109 -26.83 12.76 24.22
C ASP A 109 -26.60 11.49 23.41
N VAL A 110 -26.24 10.40 24.09
CA VAL A 110 -26.04 9.10 23.45
C VAL A 110 -27.38 8.54 23.02
N TYR A 111 -27.53 8.35 21.71
CA TYR A 111 -28.74 7.85 21.08
C TYR A 111 -28.63 6.37 20.68
N PHE A 112 -27.41 5.88 20.48
CA PHE A 112 -27.15 4.59 19.87
C PHE A 112 -25.84 4.01 20.38
N ILE A 113 -25.82 2.70 20.68
CA ILE A 113 -24.61 1.94 21.02
C ILE A 113 -24.67 0.59 20.30
N ARG A 114 -23.54 0.16 19.74
CA ARG A 114 -23.28 -1.20 19.25
C ARG A 114 -21.91 -1.62 19.74
N GLN A 115 -21.77 -2.88 20.12
CA GLN A 115 -20.48 -3.43 20.48
C GLN A 115 -20.46 -4.92 20.24
N GLY A 116 -19.29 -5.49 19.97
CA GLY A 116 -19.15 -6.91 19.80
C GLY A 116 -17.86 -7.29 19.11
N THR A 117 -17.85 -8.49 18.55
CA THR A 117 -16.74 -9.01 17.77
C THR A 117 -17.14 -9.13 16.30
N ALA A 118 -16.19 -8.90 15.42
CA ALA A 118 -16.33 -9.14 14.00
C ALA A 118 -15.20 -10.06 13.54
N VAL A 119 -15.54 -11.07 12.75
CA VAL A 119 -14.59 -12.08 12.26
C VAL A 119 -14.42 -11.90 10.77
N ILE A 120 -13.18 -11.94 10.30
CA ILE A 120 -12.87 -11.80 8.87
C ILE A 120 -13.66 -12.84 8.08
N ASN A 121 -14.30 -12.40 7.01
CA ASN A 121 -14.95 -13.30 6.09
C ASN A 121 -13.87 -14.16 5.40
N PRO A 122 -13.93 -15.51 5.46
CA PRO A 122 -12.89 -16.36 4.88
C PRO A 122 -12.67 -16.14 3.37
N ALA A 123 -13.64 -15.58 2.65
CA ALA A 123 -13.55 -15.25 1.23
C ALA A 123 -12.77 -13.94 0.93
N PHE A 124 -12.15 -13.29 1.93
CA PHE A 124 -11.42 -12.03 1.76
C PHE A 124 -10.37 -12.06 0.63
N TYR A 125 -9.74 -13.21 0.39
CA TYR A 125 -8.68 -13.39 -0.60
C TYR A 125 -9.16 -13.29 -2.05
N PHE A 126 -10.48 -13.37 -2.28
CA PHE A 126 -11.03 -13.06 -3.59
C PHE A 126 -11.01 -11.56 -3.89
N GLY A 127 -10.92 -10.68 -2.89
CA GLY A 127 -10.95 -9.22 -3.10
C GLY A 127 -12.22 -8.70 -3.79
N PHE A 128 -13.26 -9.54 -3.90
CA PHE A 128 -14.39 -9.34 -4.82
C PHE A 128 -15.67 -8.83 -4.16
N GLU A 129 -15.76 -8.73 -2.83
CA GLU A 129 -17.07 -8.41 -2.23
C GLU A 129 -17.48 -6.95 -2.42
N SER A 130 -16.54 -6.02 -2.56
CA SER A 130 -16.82 -4.64 -3.01
C SER A 130 -15.55 -3.90 -3.39
N ILE A 131 -15.71 -2.86 -4.22
CA ILE A 131 -14.66 -1.89 -4.55
C ILE A 131 -15.00 -0.59 -3.83
N TYR A 132 -14.06 -0.05 -3.07
CA TYR A 132 -14.13 1.33 -2.60
C TYR A 132 -13.43 2.22 -3.63
N ASN A 133 -14.13 3.25 -4.11
CA ASN A 133 -13.52 4.30 -4.90
C ASN A 133 -13.32 5.51 -3.99
N ASP A 134 -12.08 6.00 -3.88
CA ASP A 134 -11.81 7.27 -3.20
C ASP A 134 -12.28 8.47 -4.04
N GLU A 135 -12.09 9.69 -3.51
CA GLU A 135 -12.46 10.93 -4.21
C GLU A 135 -11.64 11.18 -5.49
N GLU A 136 -10.48 10.53 -5.62
CA GLU A 136 -9.58 10.62 -6.78
C GLU A 136 -9.92 9.57 -7.86
N GLY A 137 -10.84 8.65 -7.56
CA GLY A 137 -11.26 7.57 -8.45
C GLY A 137 -10.38 6.31 -8.38
N ASN A 138 -9.50 6.21 -7.38
CA ASN A 138 -8.73 4.99 -7.15
C ASN A 138 -9.62 3.91 -6.55
N ALA A 139 -9.52 2.71 -7.10
CA ALA A 139 -10.29 1.54 -6.70
C ALA A 139 -9.50 0.66 -5.74
N PHE A 140 -10.05 0.41 -4.54
CA PHE A 140 -9.48 -0.45 -3.52
C PHE A 140 -10.36 -1.68 -3.30
N GLY A 141 -9.73 -2.85 -3.17
CA GLY A 141 -10.42 -4.03 -2.65
C GLY A 141 -10.87 -3.81 -1.21
N MET A 142 -11.96 -4.44 -0.82
CA MET A 142 -12.53 -4.29 0.52
C MET A 142 -12.42 -5.60 1.31
N ILE A 143 -11.85 -5.53 2.50
CA ILE A 143 -11.87 -6.60 3.49
C ILE A 143 -13.15 -6.48 4.30
N ARG A 144 -13.88 -7.58 4.42
CA ARG A 144 -15.10 -7.66 5.21
C ARG A 144 -14.88 -8.48 6.47
N TYR A 145 -15.36 -7.95 7.59
CA TYR A 145 -15.49 -8.66 8.86
C TYR A 145 -16.97 -8.79 9.20
N ASP A 146 -17.44 -10.01 9.39
CA ASP A 146 -18.82 -10.32 9.74
C ASP A 146 -19.00 -10.22 11.26
N VAL A 147 -19.90 -9.34 11.68
CA VAL A 147 -20.25 -9.13 13.09
C VAL A 147 -20.94 -10.37 13.64
N GLN A 148 -20.45 -10.87 14.77
CA GLN A 148 -21.00 -12.02 15.47
C GLN A 148 -22.12 -11.54 16.41
N ASP A 149 -23.26 -11.17 15.84
CA ASP A 149 -24.48 -10.82 16.58
C ASP A 149 -25.65 -11.70 16.09
N ILE A 150 -26.53 -12.09 17.00
CA ILE A 150 -27.69 -12.95 16.71
C ILE A 150 -28.92 -12.13 16.30
N GLU A 151 -28.98 -10.85 16.63
CA GLU A 151 -30.19 -10.03 16.44
C GLU A 151 -30.28 -9.40 15.05
N PHE A 152 -29.14 -9.14 14.40
CA PHE A 152 -29.09 -8.50 13.08
C PHE A 152 -27.86 -8.96 12.28
N SER A 153 -27.92 -8.78 10.96
CA SER A 153 -26.75 -8.99 10.11
C SER A 153 -25.97 -7.70 10.02
N ALA A 154 -24.71 -7.71 10.47
CA ALA A 154 -23.82 -6.57 10.29
C ALA A 154 -22.42 -6.97 9.82
N SER A 155 -21.73 -6.01 9.23
CA SER A 155 -20.33 -6.15 8.82
C SER A 155 -19.57 -4.84 9.00
N LEU A 156 -18.28 -4.98 9.30
CA LEU A 156 -17.28 -3.93 9.20
C LEU A 156 -16.51 -4.14 7.91
N VAL A 157 -16.27 -3.06 7.17
CA VAL A 157 -15.60 -3.13 5.87
C VAL A 157 -14.47 -2.12 5.82
N LEU A 158 -13.27 -2.61 5.51
CA LEU A 158 -12.00 -1.87 5.51
C LEU A 158 -11.36 -1.95 4.12
N PRO A 159 -11.01 -0.83 3.47
CA PRO A 159 -10.24 -0.88 2.23
C PRO A 159 -8.87 -1.51 2.48
N MET A 160 -8.45 -2.41 1.59
CA MET A 160 -7.14 -3.07 1.67
C MET A 160 -6.01 -2.05 1.62
N GLY A 161 -4.99 -2.23 2.46
CA GLY A 161 -3.80 -1.39 2.48
C GLY A 161 -3.94 -0.11 3.31
N THR A 162 -5.04 0.07 4.05
CA THR A 162 -5.26 1.28 4.84
C THR A 162 -6.18 1.05 6.04
N ASP A 163 -5.99 1.85 7.09
CA ASP A 163 -6.87 2.01 8.25
C ASP A 163 -7.57 3.38 8.27
N GLU A 164 -7.53 4.13 7.16
CA GLU A 164 -8.11 5.46 7.02
C GLU A 164 -9.62 5.48 7.16
N LEU A 165 -10.27 4.44 6.66
CA LEU A 165 -11.70 4.39 6.48
C LEU A 165 -12.26 3.08 7.00
N MET A 166 -13.39 3.16 7.70
CA MET A 166 -14.18 2.00 8.06
C MET A 166 -15.64 2.24 7.64
N GLU A 167 -16.26 1.25 7.00
CA GLU A 167 -17.71 1.25 6.80
C GLU A 167 -18.39 0.23 7.72
N TYR A 168 -19.45 0.64 8.40
CA TYR A 168 -20.35 -0.24 9.12
C TYR A 168 -21.62 -0.43 8.32
N ARG A 169 -21.98 -1.68 8.03
CA ARG A 169 -23.20 -2.05 7.29
C ARG A 169 -24.04 -2.96 8.17
N GLU A 170 -25.24 -2.55 8.52
CA GLU A 170 -26.23 -3.31 9.29
C GLU A 170 -27.50 -3.49 8.45
N SER A 171 -28.11 -4.68 8.53
CA SER A 171 -29.38 -4.99 7.88
C SER A 171 -30.30 -5.73 8.85
N MET A 172 -31.52 -5.21 9.04
CA MET A 172 -32.55 -5.76 9.92
C MET A 172 -33.94 -5.52 9.32
N ASP A 173 -34.74 -6.57 9.18
CA ASP A 173 -36.15 -6.49 8.70
C ASP A 173 -36.37 -5.67 7.41
N GLY A 174 -35.44 -5.79 6.45
CA GLY A 174 -35.51 -5.07 5.18
C GLY A 174 -35.02 -3.61 5.24
N TYR A 175 -34.59 -3.13 6.41
CA TYR A 175 -33.89 -1.86 6.56
C TYR A 175 -32.39 -2.09 6.47
N SER A 176 -31.71 -1.23 5.70
CA SER A 176 -30.25 -1.20 5.62
C SER A 176 -29.71 0.10 6.21
N PHE A 177 -28.71 -0.01 7.05
CA PHE A 177 -28.01 1.09 7.68
C PHE A 177 -26.53 1.03 7.31
N ASN A 178 -26.04 2.09 6.65
CA ASN A 178 -24.62 2.23 6.32
C ASN A 178 -24.09 3.53 6.95
N LEU A 179 -22.98 3.38 7.68
CA LEU A 179 -22.18 4.47 8.23
C LEU A 179 -20.76 4.38 7.72
N ARG A 180 -20.22 5.55 7.38
CA ARG A 180 -18.83 5.73 7.00
C ARG A 180 -18.09 6.46 8.11
N PHE A 181 -16.91 5.97 8.46
CA PHE A 181 -16.04 6.55 9.45
C PHE A 181 -14.64 6.81 8.89
N VAL A 182 -14.01 7.86 9.38
CA VAL A 182 -12.64 8.25 9.04
C VAL A 182 -11.79 8.23 10.31
N ASN A 183 -10.59 7.67 10.22
CA ASN A 183 -9.61 7.70 11.29
C ASN A 183 -9.08 9.14 11.48
N PRO A 184 -9.30 9.80 12.64
CA PRO A 184 -8.85 11.17 12.86
C PRO A 184 -7.33 11.34 12.84
N ALA A 185 -6.55 10.27 13.06
CA ALA A 185 -5.10 10.30 12.91
C ALA A 185 -4.69 10.66 11.48
N TYR A 186 -5.51 10.28 10.49
CA TYR A 186 -5.33 10.67 9.09
C TYR A 186 -5.91 12.05 8.76
N GLN A 187 -6.96 12.48 9.45
CA GLN A 187 -7.46 13.85 9.30
C GLN A 187 -6.44 14.90 9.80
N LYS A 188 -5.59 14.54 10.77
CA LYS A 188 -4.56 15.44 11.32
C LYS A 188 -3.32 15.58 10.44
N SER A 189 -3.03 14.63 9.56
CA SER A 189 -1.95 14.72 8.57
C SER A 189 -2.41 15.36 7.24
N THR A 190 -3.72 15.52 7.07
CA THR A 190 -4.35 16.16 5.92
C THR A 190 -4.87 17.56 6.29
N GLU A 191 -3.99 18.48 6.70
CA GLU A 191 -4.15 19.82 6.12
C GLU A 191 -4.10 19.58 4.62
N GLN A 192 -5.28 19.50 3.99
CA GLN A 192 -5.51 18.97 2.65
C GLN A 192 -4.43 19.52 1.73
N PHE A 193 -3.39 18.70 1.49
CA PHE A 193 -2.27 19.10 0.67
C PHE A 193 -2.78 19.07 -0.76
N SER A 194 -3.40 20.17 -1.16
CA SER A 194 -3.96 20.31 -2.48
C SER A 194 -2.89 20.90 -3.37
N CYS A 195 -2.53 20.15 -4.42
CA CYS A 195 -1.73 20.70 -5.48
C CYS A 195 -2.60 21.49 -6.44
N LYS A 196 -2.26 22.77 -6.59
CA LYS A 196 -2.74 23.54 -7.74
C LYS A 196 -2.15 22.90 -8.99
N GLU A 197 -3.01 22.50 -9.92
CA GLU A 197 -2.58 22.00 -11.23
C GLU A 197 -1.80 23.10 -11.95
N PHE A 198 -0.56 22.81 -12.33
CA PHE A 198 0.23 23.65 -13.22
C PHE A 198 0.07 23.14 -14.65
N ARG A 199 -0.16 24.06 -15.58
CA ARG A 199 -0.15 23.76 -17.02
C ARG A 199 0.94 24.60 -17.66
N PHE A 200 1.92 23.92 -18.24
CA PHE A 200 3.05 24.55 -18.90
C PHE A 200 2.87 24.43 -20.41
N ALA A 201 3.11 25.51 -21.14
CA ALA A 201 3.07 25.51 -22.60
C ALA A 201 4.30 24.83 -23.21
N SER A 202 5.39 24.68 -22.45
CA SER A 202 6.62 24.00 -22.90
C SER A 202 7.45 23.46 -21.73
N ALA A 203 8.38 22.56 -22.03
CA ALA A 203 9.39 22.09 -21.07
C ALA A 203 10.25 23.24 -20.52
N GLN A 204 10.56 24.26 -21.35
CA GLN A 204 11.31 25.43 -20.91
C GLN A 204 10.55 26.24 -19.85
N GLU A 205 9.26 26.49 -20.06
CA GLU A 205 8.43 27.20 -19.08
C GLU A 205 8.32 26.44 -17.76
N HIS A 206 8.22 25.11 -17.83
CA HIS A 206 8.23 24.23 -16.67
C HIS A 206 9.55 24.34 -15.90
N ALA A 207 10.69 24.28 -16.59
CA ALA A 207 12.01 24.45 -16.00
C ALA A 207 12.20 25.84 -15.37
N ASP A 208 11.82 26.90 -16.07
CA ASP A 208 11.90 28.28 -15.57
C ASP A 208 11.04 28.47 -14.30
N THR A 209 9.87 27.83 -14.27
CA THR A 209 9.00 27.83 -13.08
C THR A 209 9.66 27.14 -11.90
N LEU A 210 10.29 25.97 -12.09
CA LEU A 210 11.00 25.27 -11.02
C LEU A 210 12.18 26.09 -10.48
N LEU A 211 12.97 26.70 -11.37
CA LEU A 211 14.09 27.57 -10.98
C LEU A 211 13.62 28.79 -10.19
N PHE A 212 12.54 29.44 -10.65
CA PHE A 212 11.91 30.56 -9.94
C PHE A 212 11.44 30.14 -8.54
N LEU A 213 10.71 29.03 -8.42
CA LEU A 213 10.18 28.56 -7.14
C LEU A 213 11.30 28.15 -6.19
N MET A 214 12.35 27.47 -6.66
CA MET A 214 13.55 27.16 -5.88
C MET A 214 14.19 28.43 -5.32
N GLN A 215 14.37 29.46 -6.17
CA GLN A 215 14.91 30.74 -5.73
C GLN A 215 14.02 31.41 -4.66
N ARG A 216 12.68 31.29 -4.76
CA ARG A 216 11.76 31.81 -3.74
C ARG A 216 11.89 31.05 -2.41
N ILE A 217 12.04 29.72 -2.44
CA ILE A 217 12.28 28.91 -1.23
C ILE A 217 13.55 29.40 -0.52
N GLN A 218 14.66 29.54 -1.25
CA GLN A 218 15.95 29.94 -0.69
C GLN A 218 15.94 31.34 -0.06
N ASN A 219 15.10 32.25 -0.56
CA ASN A 219 14.99 33.63 -0.09
C ASN A 219 13.83 33.85 0.91
N SER A 220 13.25 32.78 1.46
CA SER A 220 12.10 32.88 2.35
C SER A 220 12.27 32.05 3.63
N GLY A 221 11.49 32.38 4.66
CA GLY A 221 11.44 31.65 5.93
C GLY A 221 10.01 31.50 6.45
N GLY A 222 9.82 30.66 7.47
CA GLY A 222 8.53 30.43 8.12
C GLY A 222 7.41 30.06 7.14
N LYS A 223 6.23 30.66 7.31
CA LYS A 223 5.04 30.38 6.50
C LYS A 223 5.22 30.66 4.99
N ALA A 224 6.05 31.66 4.64
CA ALA A 224 6.31 31.96 3.23
C ALA A 224 7.09 30.82 2.55
N LYS A 225 8.08 30.26 3.26
CA LYS A 225 8.85 29.10 2.76
C LYS A 225 7.95 27.89 2.54
N MET A 226 7.07 27.56 3.50
CA MET A 226 6.08 26.48 3.35
C MET A 226 5.24 26.62 2.08
N LYS A 227 4.74 27.83 1.81
CA LYS A 227 3.95 28.11 0.59
C LYS A 227 4.76 27.87 -0.69
N TRP A 228 6.02 28.27 -0.71
CA TRP A 228 6.88 28.08 -1.89
C TRP A 228 7.34 26.64 -2.05
N GLU A 229 7.60 25.90 -0.96
CA GLU A 229 7.88 24.47 -1.00
C GLU A 229 6.69 23.68 -1.55
N GLN A 230 5.46 23.99 -1.13
CA GLN A 230 4.24 23.40 -1.68
C GLN A 230 4.10 23.71 -3.17
N ALA A 231 4.26 24.98 -3.58
CA ALA A 231 4.18 25.34 -4.99
C ALA A 231 5.25 24.65 -5.84
N PHE A 232 6.49 24.55 -5.34
CA PHE A 232 7.58 23.82 -6.00
C PHE A 232 7.24 22.33 -6.13
N PHE A 233 6.79 21.69 -5.05
CA PHE A 233 6.39 20.29 -5.06
C PHE A 233 5.30 20.02 -6.10
N CYS A 234 4.29 20.89 -6.18
CA CYS A 234 3.19 20.74 -7.12
C CYS A 234 3.59 21.00 -8.57
N ALA A 235 4.53 21.91 -8.80
CA ALA A 235 5.13 22.13 -10.11
C ALA A 235 6.13 21.03 -10.50
N PHE A 236 6.71 20.31 -9.54
CA PHE A 236 7.68 19.24 -9.84
C PHE A 236 7.01 18.10 -10.64
N PRO A 237 7.70 17.49 -11.62
CA PRO A 237 7.16 16.39 -12.41
C PRO A 237 6.48 15.31 -11.56
N SER A 238 5.42 14.72 -12.10
CA SER A 238 4.65 13.67 -11.43
C SER A 238 4.75 12.31 -12.13
N SER A 239 5.47 12.24 -13.25
CA SER A 239 5.68 11.02 -14.03
C SER A 239 7.11 10.92 -14.56
N PHE A 240 7.51 9.70 -14.93
CA PHE A 240 8.79 9.45 -15.60
C PHE A 240 8.94 10.28 -16.88
N HIS A 241 7.90 10.36 -17.70
CA HIS A 241 7.95 11.06 -18.99
C HIS A 241 8.22 12.57 -18.83
N GLU A 242 7.57 13.19 -17.84
CA GLU A 242 7.84 14.59 -17.50
C GLU A 242 9.27 14.78 -16.98
N MET A 243 9.78 13.84 -16.18
CA MET A 243 11.17 13.88 -15.72
C MET A 243 12.16 13.80 -16.88
N ILE A 244 11.99 12.90 -17.83
CA ILE A 244 12.85 12.82 -19.02
C ILE A 244 12.74 14.10 -19.86
N GLY A 245 11.54 14.67 -20.01
CA GLY A 245 11.34 15.91 -20.75
C GLY A 245 12.08 17.12 -20.17
N LEU A 246 12.35 17.13 -18.85
CA LEU A 246 13.08 18.21 -18.19
C LEU A 246 14.56 17.91 -18.00
N PHE A 247 14.89 16.74 -17.47
CA PHE A 247 16.22 16.42 -16.97
C PHE A 247 16.94 15.37 -17.83
N GLY A 248 16.22 14.67 -18.70
CA GLY A 248 16.76 13.61 -19.55
C GLY A 248 17.21 14.09 -20.92
N ILE A 249 17.56 13.12 -21.76
CA ILE A 249 17.78 13.31 -23.20
C ILE A 249 16.75 12.47 -23.94
N ASP A 250 16.16 13.07 -24.96
CA ASP A 250 15.22 12.42 -25.87
C ASP A 250 15.86 12.37 -27.26
N ASP A 251 15.84 11.21 -27.91
CA ASP A 251 16.53 11.00 -29.20
C ASP A 251 16.06 11.97 -30.30
N ILE A 252 14.84 12.48 -30.20
CA ILE A 252 14.22 13.38 -31.19
C ILE A 252 14.36 14.84 -30.77
N ARG A 253 14.09 15.13 -29.50
CA ARG A 253 14.02 16.51 -28.96
C ARG A 253 15.35 17.02 -28.41
N GLY A 254 16.32 16.14 -28.21
CA GLY A 254 17.61 16.45 -27.61
C GLY A 254 17.54 16.55 -26.08
N PRO A 255 18.53 17.20 -25.44
CA PRO A 255 18.57 17.34 -23.99
C PRO A 255 17.44 18.25 -23.49
N GLY A 256 16.82 17.86 -22.38
CA GLY A 256 15.87 18.70 -21.67
C GLY A 256 16.50 19.99 -21.11
N PRO A 257 15.70 21.01 -20.79
CA PRO A 257 16.17 22.31 -20.31
C PRO A 257 16.93 22.26 -18.97
N LEU A 258 16.75 21.19 -18.18
CA LEU A 258 17.45 20.93 -16.92
C LEU A 258 18.42 19.74 -17.02
N TYR A 259 18.81 19.33 -18.24
CA TYR A 259 19.78 18.25 -18.46
C TYR A 259 21.16 18.57 -17.88
N ASP A 260 21.63 19.81 -18.01
CA ASP A 260 22.92 20.22 -17.46
C ASP A 260 22.91 20.07 -15.93
N PHE A 261 23.81 19.23 -15.39
CA PHE A 261 23.91 18.95 -13.96
C PHE A 261 24.14 20.22 -13.11
N GLN A 262 24.80 21.25 -13.64
CA GLN A 262 25.00 22.51 -12.95
C GLN A 262 23.68 23.26 -12.71
N VAL A 263 22.68 23.03 -13.56
CA VAL A 263 21.35 23.66 -13.50
C VAL A 263 20.32 22.71 -12.88
N GLY A 264 20.22 21.48 -13.36
CA GLY A 264 19.25 20.47 -12.90
C GLY A 264 19.59 19.89 -11.53
N GLY A 265 20.87 19.67 -11.22
CA GLY A 265 21.31 19.10 -9.93
C GLY A 265 20.81 19.86 -8.70
N PRO A 266 20.90 21.21 -8.65
CA PRO A 266 20.28 22.02 -7.61
C PRO A 266 18.76 21.82 -7.46
N VAL A 267 18.02 21.70 -8.57
CA VAL A 267 16.56 21.51 -8.55
C VAL A 267 16.20 20.15 -7.95
N LEU A 268 16.92 19.08 -8.33
CA LEU A 268 16.76 17.74 -7.77
C LEU A 268 17.07 17.69 -6.27
N ARG A 269 18.16 18.35 -5.85
CA ARG A 269 18.48 18.49 -4.42
C ARG A 269 17.41 19.26 -3.66
N GLN A 270 16.86 20.33 -4.25
CA GLN A 270 15.77 21.09 -3.63
C GLN A 270 14.52 20.24 -3.43
N PHE A 271 14.15 19.40 -4.41
CA PHE A 271 13.03 18.45 -4.27
C PHE A 271 13.24 17.51 -3.09
N ASN A 272 14.40 16.89 -2.98
CA ASN A 272 14.69 15.97 -1.88
C ASN A 272 14.66 16.64 -0.49
N GLN A 273 14.98 17.93 -0.42
CA GLN A 273 15.08 18.72 0.81
C GLN A 273 13.77 19.40 1.25
N LEU A 274 12.65 19.18 0.56
CA LEU A 274 11.36 19.78 0.94
C LEU A 274 10.88 19.20 2.27
N ALA A 275 10.92 20.01 3.32
CA ALA A 275 10.67 19.58 4.69
C ALA A 275 9.22 19.80 5.12
N THR A 276 8.47 20.66 4.40
CA THR A 276 7.10 21.02 4.78
C THR A 276 6.04 20.18 4.07
N ILE A 277 6.45 19.24 3.22
CA ILE A 277 5.55 18.35 2.48
C ILE A 277 5.29 17.10 3.32
N PRO A 278 4.02 16.68 3.52
CA PRO A 278 3.72 15.43 4.21
C PRO A 278 4.46 14.26 3.56
N ASP A 279 5.06 13.39 4.39
CA ASP A 279 5.91 12.30 3.90
C ASP A 279 5.14 11.33 2.97
N SER A 280 3.85 11.07 3.27
CA SER A 280 2.98 10.25 2.40
C SER A 280 2.82 10.86 1.01
N THR A 281 2.48 12.15 0.94
CA THR A 281 2.36 12.89 -0.33
C THR A 281 3.68 12.88 -1.09
N PHE A 282 4.79 13.13 -0.39
CA PHE A 282 6.12 13.15 -0.99
C PHE A 282 6.46 11.79 -1.63
N PHE A 283 6.35 10.70 -0.87
CA PHE A 283 6.69 9.37 -1.36
C PHE A 283 5.73 8.89 -2.45
N HIS A 284 4.45 9.25 -2.41
CA HIS A 284 3.53 8.93 -3.49
C HIS A 284 3.96 9.58 -4.81
N LYS A 285 4.36 10.86 -4.80
CA LYS A 285 4.91 11.53 -6.01
C LYS A 285 6.21 10.87 -6.47
N TYR A 286 7.14 10.59 -5.55
CA TYR A 286 8.39 9.91 -5.90
C TYR A 286 8.14 8.54 -6.54
N ILE A 287 7.27 7.72 -5.95
CA ILE A 287 6.87 6.42 -6.47
C ILE A 287 6.26 6.56 -7.86
N SER A 288 5.33 7.51 -8.05
CA SER A 288 4.66 7.79 -9.32
C SER A 288 5.63 8.15 -10.44
N ILE A 289 6.68 8.91 -10.13
CA ILE A 289 7.76 9.22 -11.06
C ILE A 289 8.49 7.94 -11.50
N CYS A 290 8.65 6.97 -10.60
CA CYS A 290 9.43 5.77 -10.87
C CYS A 290 8.62 4.65 -11.55
N VAL A 291 7.34 4.45 -11.25
CA VAL A 291 6.65 3.19 -11.63
C VAL A 291 6.56 2.84 -13.13
N GLU A 292 6.85 3.77 -14.05
CA GLU A 292 6.62 3.58 -15.49
C GLU A 292 7.83 3.81 -16.41
N GLY A 293 9.01 4.02 -15.85
CA GLY A 293 10.20 4.28 -16.67
C GLY A 293 11.21 3.13 -16.73
N GLU A 294 12.02 3.21 -17.76
CA GLU A 294 13.31 2.55 -17.86
C GLU A 294 14.33 3.68 -17.87
N TYR A 295 14.87 4.05 -16.70
CA TYR A 295 15.90 5.09 -16.67
C TYR A 295 17.20 4.54 -17.29
N HIS A 296 17.85 5.42 -18.06
CA HIS A 296 19.25 5.31 -18.45
C HIS A 296 19.98 6.50 -17.78
N ALA A 297 19.96 6.54 -16.45
CA ALA A 297 20.18 7.75 -15.66
C ALA A 297 21.65 8.15 -15.51
N ASP A 298 22.33 8.55 -16.58
CA ASP A 298 23.70 9.08 -16.44
C ASP A 298 23.77 10.40 -15.64
N LEU A 299 22.68 11.18 -15.59
CA LEU A 299 22.64 12.51 -14.93
C LEU A 299 21.66 12.64 -13.76
N ILE A 300 20.84 11.61 -13.57
CA ILE A 300 19.77 11.52 -12.59
C ILE A 300 20.12 10.44 -11.54
N GLN A 301 21.41 10.36 -11.28
CA GLN A 301 22.03 9.31 -10.50
C GLN A 301 21.46 9.25 -9.07
N GLY A 302 21.36 8.03 -8.55
CA GLY A 302 20.99 7.77 -7.14
C GLY A 302 19.54 8.12 -6.79
N GLY A 303 18.62 8.01 -7.75
CA GLY A 303 17.19 8.28 -7.53
C GLY A 303 16.92 9.68 -6.99
N PHE A 304 17.65 10.69 -7.48
CA PHE A 304 17.54 12.08 -7.01
C PHE A 304 17.90 12.28 -5.53
N GLY A 305 18.75 11.41 -4.98
CA GLY A 305 19.16 11.43 -3.58
C GLY A 305 18.11 10.88 -2.61
N ILE A 306 17.08 10.19 -3.11
CA ILE A 306 15.99 9.65 -2.29
C ILE A 306 16.46 8.69 -1.19
N ALA A 307 17.60 8.01 -1.38
CA ALA A 307 18.11 7.04 -0.42
C ALA A 307 18.28 7.63 0.99
N THR A 308 18.76 8.88 1.10
CA THR A 308 18.89 9.56 2.40
C THR A 308 17.53 9.83 3.03
N ARG A 309 16.52 10.17 2.22
CA ARG A 309 15.17 10.43 2.73
C ARG A 309 14.48 9.15 3.17
N ILE A 310 14.64 8.06 2.42
CA ILE A 310 14.16 6.72 2.82
C ILE A 310 14.78 6.31 4.15
N GLN A 311 16.11 6.46 4.32
CA GLN A 311 16.78 6.16 5.59
C GLN A 311 16.24 7.00 6.75
N SER A 312 15.87 8.25 6.51
CA SER A 312 15.33 9.13 7.56
C SER A 312 13.84 8.89 7.86
N LYS A 313 13.10 8.30 6.92
CA LYS A 313 11.64 8.10 6.96
C LYS A 313 11.21 6.74 6.40
N PRO A 314 11.79 5.61 6.88
CA PRO A 314 11.58 4.31 6.24
C PRO A 314 10.15 3.82 6.34
N GLU A 315 9.48 4.02 7.48
CA GLU A 315 8.07 3.64 7.68
C GLU A 315 7.13 4.27 6.65
N ALA A 316 7.24 5.59 6.45
CA ALA A 316 6.39 6.31 5.50
C ALA A 316 6.64 5.87 4.05
N PHE A 317 7.89 5.55 3.70
CA PHE A 317 8.24 5.01 2.39
C PHE A 317 7.67 3.60 2.20
N VAL A 318 7.87 2.70 3.16
CA VAL A 318 7.36 1.32 3.12
C VAL A 318 5.84 1.32 2.99
N LYS A 319 5.15 2.15 3.76
CA LYS A 319 3.69 2.30 3.67
C LYS A 319 3.23 2.80 2.30
N ALA A 320 3.90 3.80 1.74
CA ALA A 320 3.55 4.29 0.40
C ALA A 320 3.80 3.22 -0.67
N LEU A 321 4.88 2.45 -0.53
CA LEU A 321 5.28 1.42 -1.48
C LEU A 321 4.42 0.15 -1.38
N SER A 322 3.92 -0.20 -0.19
CA SER A 322 3.08 -1.38 0.02
C SER A 322 1.69 -1.25 -0.62
N SER A 323 1.30 -0.04 -1.04
CA SER A 323 0.02 0.24 -1.69
C SER A 323 -0.03 -0.11 -3.18
N ILE A 324 1.12 -0.40 -3.82
CA ILE A 324 1.20 -0.71 -5.26
C ILE A 324 1.60 -2.18 -5.53
N PRO A 325 1.36 -2.75 -6.71
CA PRO A 325 1.79 -4.12 -7.05
C PRO A 325 3.31 -4.33 -7.05
N ASP A 326 3.78 -5.55 -6.77
CA ASP A 326 5.22 -5.88 -6.61
C ASP A 326 6.08 -5.52 -7.82
N TYR A 327 5.62 -5.73 -9.05
CA TYR A 327 6.39 -5.37 -10.25
C TYR A 327 6.66 -3.85 -10.33
N LYS A 328 5.73 -3.03 -9.82
CA LYS A 328 5.88 -1.58 -9.68
C LYS A 328 6.85 -1.24 -8.54
N ARG A 329 6.79 -1.93 -7.40
CA ARG A 329 7.75 -1.76 -6.28
C ARG A 329 9.18 -2.06 -6.73
N LEU A 330 9.35 -3.18 -7.44
CA LEU A 330 10.62 -3.59 -8.01
C LEU A 330 11.19 -2.51 -8.94
N SER A 331 10.34 -1.95 -9.81
CA SER A 331 10.71 -0.83 -10.67
C SER A 331 11.24 0.35 -9.84
N VAL A 332 10.51 0.80 -8.81
CA VAL A 332 10.92 1.89 -7.91
C VAL A 332 12.32 1.67 -7.33
N PHE A 333 12.63 0.47 -6.85
CA PHE A 333 13.95 0.16 -6.29
C PHE A 333 15.06 0.11 -7.33
N LYS A 334 14.78 -0.38 -8.55
CA LYS A 334 15.78 -0.41 -9.64
C LYS A 334 16.34 0.99 -9.91
N TYR A 335 15.51 2.04 -9.83
CA TYR A 335 15.97 3.42 -10.03
C TYR A 335 17.00 3.91 -9.04
N ILE A 336 16.96 3.43 -7.79
CA ILE A 336 17.92 3.87 -6.78
C ILE A 336 19.33 3.45 -7.20
N PHE A 337 19.44 2.32 -7.90
CA PHE A 337 20.70 1.72 -8.34
C PHE A 337 20.98 1.91 -9.83
N ASP A 338 20.10 2.59 -10.56
CA ASP A 338 20.30 2.84 -11.98
C ASP A 338 21.38 3.92 -12.18
N GLY A 339 22.52 3.48 -12.72
CA GLY A 339 23.69 4.31 -12.97
C GLY A 339 24.83 3.48 -13.58
N PRO A 340 25.88 4.14 -14.08
CA PRO A 340 27.02 3.45 -14.69
C PRO A 340 27.73 2.55 -13.68
N ALA A 341 28.03 1.31 -14.09
CA ALA A 341 28.71 0.30 -13.29
C ALA A 341 28.04 0.08 -11.91
N PRO A 342 26.82 -0.48 -11.86
CA PRO A 342 26.03 -0.57 -10.63
C PRO A 342 26.66 -1.42 -9.53
N ASP A 343 27.57 -2.35 -9.89
CA ASP A 343 28.35 -3.15 -8.95
C ASP A 343 29.59 -2.37 -8.46
N ASN A 344 29.36 -1.39 -7.58
CA ASN A 344 30.40 -0.57 -6.98
C ASN A 344 30.19 -0.39 -5.47
N GLU A 345 31.25 -0.01 -4.75
CA GLU A 345 31.22 0.14 -3.29
C GLU A 345 30.17 1.15 -2.80
N THR A 346 29.88 2.19 -3.59
CA THR A 346 28.89 3.22 -3.23
C THR A 346 27.48 2.63 -3.23
N ASN A 347 27.12 1.91 -4.29
CA ASN A 347 25.81 1.28 -4.40
C ASN A 347 25.63 0.14 -3.38
N GLN A 348 26.69 -0.62 -3.11
CA GLN A 348 26.65 -1.65 -2.05
C GLN A 348 26.42 -1.02 -0.66
N ALA A 349 27.05 0.12 -0.38
CA ALA A 349 26.82 0.86 0.86
C ALA A 349 25.38 1.43 0.94
N ILE A 350 24.85 1.95 -0.16
CA ILE A 350 23.45 2.40 -0.25
C ILE A 350 22.49 1.24 -0.01
N LEU A 351 22.70 0.10 -0.69
CA LEU A 351 21.88 -1.11 -0.51
C LEU A 351 21.83 -1.53 0.96
N LYS A 352 23.00 -1.66 1.59
CA LYS A 352 23.10 -2.05 3.00
C LYS A 352 22.33 -1.09 3.91
N ALA A 353 22.55 0.22 3.74
CA ALA A 353 21.90 1.22 4.58
C ALA A 353 20.38 1.28 4.37
N LEU A 354 19.91 1.02 3.15
CA LEU A 354 18.48 0.92 2.86
C LEU A 354 17.87 -0.36 3.42
N ASP A 355 18.56 -1.51 3.32
CA ASP A 355 18.11 -2.78 3.91
C ASP A 355 17.95 -2.64 5.43
N GLU A 356 18.98 -2.10 6.12
CA GLU A 356 18.97 -1.85 7.56
C GLU A 356 17.82 -0.90 7.97
N ALA A 357 17.47 0.07 7.14
CA ALA A 357 16.39 1.02 7.40
C ALA A 357 15.00 0.43 7.10
N ILE A 358 14.84 -0.34 6.04
CA ILE A 358 13.53 -0.83 5.56
C ILE A 358 13.12 -2.12 6.27
N ARG A 359 14.03 -3.07 6.47
CA ARG A 359 13.73 -4.41 6.99
C ARG A 359 12.96 -4.42 8.31
N PRO A 360 13.23 -3.51 9.29
CA PRO A 360 12.43 -3.45 10.51
C PRO A 360 10.96 -3.07 10.30
N HIS A 361 10.63 -2.40 9.19
CA HIS A 361 9.27 -1.99 8.86
C HIS A 361 8.59 -2.93 7.88
N SER A 362 9.36 -3.60 7.01
CA SER A 362 8.87 -4.74 6.23
C SER A 362 10.01 -5.56 5.63
N GLU A 363 10.01 -6.85 5.94
CA GLU A 363 10.93 -7.84 5.36
C GLU A 363 10.72 -7.99 3.85
N ARG A 364 9.46 -7.96 3.39
CA ARG A 364 9.09 -8.08 1.97
C ARG A 364 9.72 -6.97 1.13
N GLU A 365 9.58 -5.72 1.54
CA GLU A 365 10.12 -4.57 0.81
C GLU A 365 11.65 -4.59 0.79
N ALA A 366 12.30 -5.04 1.87
CA ALA A 366 13.74 -5.25 1.90
C ALA A 366 14.18 -6.35 0.92
N ASP A 367 13.42 -7.43 0.78
CA ASP A 367 13.73 -8.50 -0.15
C ASP A 367 13.54 -8.06 -1.62
N ILE A 368 12.51 -7.26 -1.91
CA ILE A 368 12.31 -6.63 -3.24
C ILE A 368 13.45 -5.65 -3.55
N LEU A 369 13.92 -4.86 -2.58
CA LEU A 369 15.10 -3.98 -2.73
C LEU A 369 16.34 -4.79 -3.14
N ASN A 370 16.63 -5.89 -2.44
CA ASN A 370 17.75 -6.76 -2.75
C ASN A 370 17.61 -7.42 -4.13
N GLN A 371 16.39 -7.82 -4.50
CA GLN A 371 16.10 -8.34 -5.84
C GLN A 371 16.38 -7.28 -6.92
N ALA A 372 15.88 -6.06 -6.73
CA ALA A 372 16.09 -4.97 -7.67
C ALA A 372 17.58 -4.71 -7.92
N TYR A 373 18.39 -4.65 -6.86
CA TYR A 373 19.84 -4.46 -6.99
C TYR A 373 20.50 -5.60 -7.80
N ARG A 374 20.18 -6.86 -7.51
CA ARG A 374 20.70 -8.02 -8.27
C ARG A 374 20.36 -7.92 -9.75
N GLU A 375 19.11 -7.62 -10.08
CA GLU A 375 18.67 -7.51 -11.48
C GLU A 375 19.37 -6.36 -12.23
N VAL A 376 19.62 -5.24 -11.55
CA VAL A 376 20.38 -4.12 -12.14
C VAL A 376 21.84 -4.53 -12.39
N VAL A 377 22.49 -5.19 -11.43
CA VAL A 377 23.88 -5.68 -11.58
C VAL A 377 24.01 -6.72 -12.69
N GLU A 378 23.04 -7.64 -12.81
CA GLU A 378 23.04 -8.68 -13.85
C GLU A 378 22.85 -8.11 -15.25
N LYS A 379 21.98 -7.11 -15.43
CA LYS A 379 21.75 -6.45 -16.73
C LYS A 379 23.01 -5.79 -17.32
N TRP A 380 23.96 -5.41 -16.44
CA TRP A 380 25.20 -4.74 -16.82
C TRP A 380 26.37 -5.68 -17.13
N LYS A 381 26.23 -6.98 -16.84
CA LYS A 381 27.21 -8.02 -17.19
C LYS A 381 26.92 -8.58 -18.58
#